data_AF-A0A329SPT1-F1
#
_entry.id   AF-A0A329SPT1-F1
#
_cell.length_a   1.000
_cell.length_b   1.000
_cell.length_c   1.000
_cell.angle_alpha   90.00
_cell.angle_beta   90.00
_cell.angle_gamma   90.00
#
_symmetry.space_group_name_H-M   'P 1'
#
loop_
_entity.id
_entity.type
_entity.pdbx_description
1 polymer ?
#
loop_
_entity_poly.entity_id
_entity_poly.type
_entity_poly.pdbx_seq_one_letter_code
_entity_poly.pdbx_strand_id
1 'polypeptide(L)'
;MTEVPAGVFEIPGLRTLGLGQMNLNELPRNVVNPSPSLNSIFLDGTNISFFWPWMDDLITMETWGILVASLAPYCSDLEKIQNGAADAFSTPPSPDYAPILMNPSEANVPPVYYGVSCDPSWLGTYYYIDLDDENMAISPAPALVRP
;
A
#
# COMPACT_ATOMS: atom_id res chain seq x y z
N MET A 1 -9.61 14.04 5.89
CA MET A 1 -10.16 12.67 5.82
C MET A 1 -9.30 11.79 6.73
N THR A 2 -9.94 11.00 7.59
CA THR A 2 -9.31 10.28 8.71
C THR A 2 -9.62 8.78 8.70
N GLU A 3 -10.48 8.35 7.79
CA GLU A 3 -10.88 6.96 7.59
C GLU A 3 -11.10 6.71 6.10
N VAL A 4 -10.98 5.45 5.68
CA VAL A 4 -11.25 4.99 4.33
C VAL A 4 -12.19 3.79 4.41
N PRO A 5 -13.32 3.78 3.69
CA PRO A 5 -14.23 2.64 3.68
C PRO A 5 -13.54 1.37 3.13
N ALA A 6 -13.84 0.21 3.71
CA ALA A 6 -13.32 -1.08 3.25
C ALA A 6 -13.60 -1.32 1.76
N GLY A 7 -14.81 -0.97 1.29
CA GLY A 7 -15.22 -1.14 -0.08
C GLY A 7 -14.35 -0.42 -1.12
N VAL A 8 -13.52 0.56 -0.73
CA VAL A 8 -12.52 1.17 -1.62
C VAL A 8 -11.47 0.14 -2.04
N PHE A 9 -11.03 -0.72 -1.14
CA PHE A 9 -10.02 -1.76 -1.40
C PHE A 9 -10.59 -2.94 -2.20
N GLU A 10 -11.92 -3.05 -2.27
CA GLU A 10 -12.65 -4.15 -2.90
C GLU A 10 -13.16 -3.79 -4.31
N ILE A 11 -12.82 -2.60 -4.83
CA ILE A 11 -13.24 -2.15 -6.15
C ILE A 11 -12.64 -3.09 -7.22
N PRO A 12 -13.48 -3.75 -8.05
CA PRO A 12 -12.99 -4.63 -9.10
C PRO A 12 -12.08 -3.87 -10.08
N GLY A 13 -10.90 -4.43 -10.36
CA GLY A 13 -9.94 -3.83 -11.29
C GLY A 13 -9.14 -2.65 -10.74
N LEU A 14 -9.33 -2.26 -9.46
CA LEU A 14 -8.45 -1.30 -8.80
C LEU A 14 -7.02 -1.83 -8.83
N ARG A 15 -6.11 -1.07 -9.45
CA ARG A 15 -4.68 -1.41 -9.51
C ARG A 15 -3.85 -0.66 -8.49
N THR A 16 -4.18 0.61 -8.27
CA THR A 16 -3.35 1.51 -7.48
C THR A 16 -4.21 2.39 -6.61
N LEU A 17 -3.81 2.54 -5.35
CA LEU A 17 -4.54 3.34 -4.37
C LEU A 17 -3.60 4.34 -3.67
N GLY A 18 -3.82 5.63 -3.92
CA GLY A 18 -3.11 6.72 -3.25
C GLY A 18 -3.91 7.25 -2.06
N LEU A 19 -3.34 7.14 -0.87
CA LEU A 19 -3.89 7.64 0.40
C LEU A 19 -2.82 8.42 1.20
N GLY A 20 -1.76 8.85 0.54
CA GLY A 20 -0.68 9.63 1.11
C GLY A 20 -1.11 11.02 1.57
N GLN A 21 -0.36 11.59 2.51
CA GLN A 21 -0.57 12.92 3.09
C GLN A 21 -1.95 13.10 3.73
N MET A 22 -2.53 11.98 4.21
CA MET A 22 -3.83 11.95 4.87
C MET A 22 -3.67 11.69 6.37
N ASN A 23 -4.59 12.19 7.19
CA ASN A 23 -4.58 11.98 8.65
C ASN A 23 -5.14 10.60 9.04
N LEU A 24 -4.73 9.54 8.33
CA LEU A 24 -5.13 8.15 8.60
C LEU A 24 -4.27 7.58 9.73
N ASN A 25 -4.91 7.02 10.75
CA ASN A 25 -4.21 6.30 11.82
C ASN A 25 -4.24 4.78 11.61
N GLU A 26 -5.21 4.29 10.83
CA GLU A 26 -5.36 2.89 10.48
C GLU A 26 -6.07 2.75 9.13
N LEU A 27 -5.85 1.60 8.49
CA LEU A 27 -6.67 1.14 7.37
C LEU A 27 -7.94 0.46 7.88
N PRO A 28 -8.99 0.29 7.06
CA PRO A 28 -10.18 -0.44 7.48
C PRO A 28 -9.85 -1.87 7.91
N ARG A 29 -10.38 -2.27 9.07
CA ARG A 29 -10.17 -3.62 9.63
C ARG A 29 -10.85 -4.73 8.81
N ASN A 30 -12.01 -4.44 8.24
CA ASN A 30 -12.91 -5.43 7.65
C ASN A 30 -12.91 -5.39 6.11
N VAL A 31 -11.73 -5.51 5.49
CA VAL A 31 -11.64 -5.76 4.04
C VAL A 31 -11.75 -7.27 3.84
N VAL A 32 -12.79 -7.72 3.14
CA VAL A 32 -13.12 -9.14 2.97
C VAL A 32 -12.55 -9.66 1.66
N ASN A 33 -12.70 -8.89 0.57
CA ASN A 33 -12.24 -9.28 -0.76
C ASN A 33 -11.43 -8.14 -1.39
N PRO A 34 -10.17 -7.93 -0.96
CA PRO A 34 -9.29 -7.00 -1.63
C PRO A 34 -9.26 -7.26 -3.14
N SER A 35 -9.20 -6.20 -3.93
CA SER A 35 -9.19 -6.32 -5.39
C SER A 35 -7.98 -7.16 -5.83
N PRO A 36 -8.17 -8.23 -6.62
CA PRO A 36 -7.07 -9.10 -7.03
C PRO A 36 -6.10 -8.41 -8.01
N SER A 37 -6.48 -7.25 -8.53
CA SER A 37 -5.65 -6.42 -9.39
C SER A 37 -4.84 -5.36 -8.62
N LEU A 38 -5.11 -5.19 -7.32
CA LEU A 38 -4.45 -4.18 -6.50
C LEU A 38 -2.99 -4.58 -6.32
N ASN A 39 -2.09 -3.75 -6.84
CA ASN A 39 -0.66 -4.02 -6.80
C ASN A 39 0.15 -2.95 -6.05
N SER A 40 -0.42 -1.76 -5.83
CA SER A 40 0.31 -0.66 -5.22
C SER A 40 -0.59 0.15 -4.29
N ILE A 41 -0.11 0.42 -3.08
CA ILE A 41 -0.76 1.30 -2.11
C ILE A 41 0.25 2.33 -1.60
N PHE A 42 -0.14 3.60 -1.62
CA PHE A 42 0.67 4.71 -1.14
C PHE A 42 0.04 5.31 0.11
N LEU A 43 0.74 5.24 1.23
CA LEU A 43 0.35 5.67 2.58
C LEU A 43 1.38 6.66 3.16
N ASP A 44 2.17 7.28 2.29
CA ASP A 44 3.24 8.18 2.68
C ASP A 44 2.70 9.35 3.52
N GLY A 45 3.41 9.74 4.58
CA GLY A 45 3.00 10.86 5.44
C GLY A 45 1.66 10.67 6.18
N THR A 46 1.19 9.44 6.32
CA THR A 46 0.07 9.10 7.21
C THR A 46 0.55 8.85 8.64
N ASN A 47 -0.38 8.64 9.59
CA ASN A 47 -0.06 8.28 10.98
C ASN A 47 -0.15 6.76 11.22
N ILE A 48 -0.09 5.94 10.16
CA ILE A 48 -0.23 4.49 10.27
C ILE A 48 0.99 3.88 10.97
N SER A 49 0.74 3.13 12.04
CA SER A 49 1.77 2.45 12.83
C SER A 49 1.61 0.92 12.89
N PHE A 50 0.54 0.39 12.29
CA PHE A 50 0.28 -1.04 12.21
C PHE A 50 -0.60 -1.42 11.01
N PHE A 51 -0.64 -2.70 10.69
CA PHE A 51 -1.46 -3.26 9.61
C PHE A 51 -2.36 -4.41 10.06
N TRP A 52 -3.46 -4.60 9.34
CA TRP A 52 -4.40 -5.69 9.55
C TRP A 52 -4.04 -6.92 8.68
N PRO A 53 -4.46 -8.14 9.05
CA PRO A 53 -4.05 -9.38 8.38
C PRO A 53 -4.28 -9.42 6.87
N TRP A 54 -5.35 -8.80 6.36
CA TRP A 54 -5.62 -8.76 4.91
C TRP A 54 -4.53 -8.03 4.10
N MET A 55 -3.70 -7.20 4.73
CA MET A 55 -2.54 -6.58 4.07
C MET A 55 -1.43 -7.59 3.81
N ASP A 56 -1.26 -8.60 4.68
CA ASP A 56 -0.30 -9.67 4.45
C ASP A 56 -0.71 -10.52 3.25
N ASP A 57 -2.02 -10.76 3.09
CA ASP A 57 -2.55 -11.45 1.92
C ASP A 57 -2.19 -10.71 0.64
N LEU A 58 -2.20 -9.37 0.64
CA LEU A 58 -1.80 -8.55 -0.51
C LEU A 58 -0.29 -8.56 -0.76
N ILE A 59 0.52 -8.25 0.25
CA ILE A 59 1.98 -8.11 0.07
C ILE A 59 2.69 -9.42 -0.30
N THR A 60 2.00 -10.55 -0.09
CA THR A 60 2.49 -11.89 -0.46
C THR A 60 1.95 -12.39 -1.80
N MET A 61 1.07 -11.65 -2.48
CA MET A 61 0.64 -11.99 -3.84
C MET A 61 1.81 -11.88 -4.82
N GLU A 62 1.87 -12.79 -5.79
CA GLU A 62 2.86 -12.71 -6.88
C GLU A 62 2.72 -11.43 -7.72
N THR A 63 1.50 -10.87 -7.78
CA THR A 63 1.20 -9.63 -8.49
C THR A 63 1.51 -8.38 -7.69
N TRP A 64 1.90 -8.51 -6.41
CA TRP A 64 2.19 -7.37 -5.55
C TRP A 64 3.36 -6.56 -6.10
N GLY A 65 3.17 -5.25 -6.15
CA GLY A 65 4.18 -4.30 -6.55
C GLY A 65 4.85 -3.69 -5.32
N ILE A 66 4.13 -2.79 -4.63
CA ILE A 66 4.74 -1.97 -3.58
C ILE A 66 3.74 -1.38 -2.58
N LEU A 67 4.09 -1.43 -1.30
CA LEU A 67 3.49 -0.65 -0.23
C LEU A 67 4.43 0.52 0.08
N VAL A 68 4.06 1.74 -0.26
CA VAL A 68 4.82 2.91 0.16
C VAL A 68 4.24 3.43 1.47
N ALA A 69 5.02 3.43 2.54
CA ALA A 69 4.61 3.94 3.86
C ALA A 69 5.63 4.93 4.44
N SER A 70 6.41 5.59 3.56
CA SER A 70 7.43 6.56 3.94
C SER A 70 6.85 7.67 4.83
N LEU A 71 7.63 8.16 5.80
CA LEU A 71 7.20 9.11 6.83
C LEU A 71 6.07 8.65 7.77
N ALA A 72 5.49 7.46 7.60
CA ALA A 72 4.56 6.91 8.58
C ALA A 72 5.33 6.35 9.80
N PRO A 73 4.73 6.35 11.01
CA PRO A 73 5.34 5.75 12.20
C PRO A 73 5.82 4.31 11.99
N TYR A 74 5.08 3.52 11.20
CA TYR A 74 5.48 2.17 10.81
C TYR A 74 6.89 2.12 10.20
N CYS A 75 7.18 3.00 9.24
CA CYS A 75 8.48 3.03 8.57
C CYS A 75 9.61 3.54 9.48
N SER A 76 9.32 4.48 10.39
CA SER A 76 10.27 4.89 11.43
C SER A 76 10.67 3.71 12.32
N ASP A 77 9.71 2.86 12.69
CA ASP A 77 9.99 1.67 13.50
C ASP A 77 10.72 0.60 12.68
N LEU A 78 10.30 0.36 11.43
CA LEU A 78 10.94 -0.60 10.55
C LEU A 78 12.42 -0.25 10.30
N GLU A 79 12.76 1.02 10.12
CA GLU A 79 14.15 1.48 9.97
C GLU A 79 14.99 1.19 11.23
N LYS A 80 14.44 1.47 12.42
CA LYS A 80 15.10 1.16 13.71
C LYS A 80 15.28 -0.34 13.92
N ILE A 81 14.34 -1.15 13.45
CA ILE A 81 14.44 -2.59 13.52
C ILE A 81 15.54 -3.09 12.58
N GLN A 82 15.53 -2.62 11.33
CA GLN A 82 16.51 -3.02 10.32
C GLN A 82 17.94 -2.62 10.65
N ASN A 83 18.13 -1.48 11.34
CA ASN A 83 19.44 -1.02 11.79
C ASN A 83 19.87 -1.56 13.17
N GLY A 84 19.03 -2.37 13.81
CA GLY A 84 19.30 -2.99 15.12
C GLY A 84 19.17 -2.05 16.32
N ALA A 85 18.57 -0.86 16.16
CA ALA A 85 18.27 0.04 17.26
C ALA A 85 17.01 -0.36 18.07
N ALA A 86 16.17 -1.23 17.52
CA ALA A 86 14.98 -1.78 18.18
C ALA A 86 14.74 -3.24 17.78
N ASP A 87 14.18 -4.05 18.68
CA ASP A 87 13.85 -5.46 18.39
C ASP A 87 12.35 -5.66 18.06
N ALA A 88 11.54 -4.61 18.19
CA ALA A 88 10.09 -4.66 18.00
C ALA A 88 9.53 -3.29 17.58
N PHE A 89 8.33 -3.31 16.99
CA PHE A 89 7.56 -2.10 16.70
C PHE A 89 7.15 -1.39 18.01
N SER A 90 7.03 -0.06 17.96
CA SER A 90 6.62 0.75 19.12
C SER A 90 5.13 0.59 19.44
N THR A 91 4.32 0.22 18.44
CA THR A 91 2.92 -0.16 18.64
C THR A 91 2.83 -1.42 19.51
N PRO A 92 2.00 -1.46 20.58
CA PRO A 92 1.84 -2.65 21.40
C PRO A 92 1.47 -3.88 20.58
N PRO A 93 2.09 -5.04 20.82
CA PRO A 93 1.80 -6.24 20.06
C PRO A 93 0.34 -6.67 20.27
N SER A 94 -0.30 -7.10 19.18
CA SER A 94 -1.67 -7.62 19.18
C SER A 94 -1.78 -8.85 18.29
N PRO A 95 -2.49 -9.91 18.72
CA PRO A 95 -2.75 -11.08 17.86
C PRO A 95 -3.65 -10.74 16.66
N ASP A 96 -4.31 -9.59 16.69
CA ASP A 96 -5.20 -9.14 15.60
C ASP A 96 -4.45 -8.44 14.46
N TYR A 97 -3.15 -8.17 14.63
CA TYR A 97 -2.34 -7.49 13.63
C TYR A 97 -1.76 -8.46 12.60
N ALA A 98 -1.34 -7.88 11.47
CA ALA A 98 -0.70 -8.57 10.36
C ALA A 98 0.54 -9.39 10.81
N PRO A 99 0.51 -10.72 10.80
CA PRO A 99 1.61 -11.57 11.26
C PRO A 99 2.92 -11.49 10.44
N ILE A 100 2.89 -10.92 9.23
CA ILE A 100 4.09 -10.65 8.42
C ILE A 100 4.54 -9.21 8.63
N LEU A 101 3.68 -8.24 8.31
CA LEU A 101 4.02 -6.81 8.39
C LEU A 101 4.35 -6.33 9.82
N MET A 102 3.77 -6.95 10.86
CA MET A 102 3.94 -6.54 12.28
C MET A 102 4.84 -7.47 13.09
N ASN A 103 5.58 -8.37 12.45
CA ASN A 103 6.52 -9.26 13.13
C ASN A 103 7.90 -9.18 12.47
N PRO A 104 8.90 -8.61 13.17
CA PRO A 104 10.24 -8.37 12.61
C PRO A 104 11.16 -9.61 12.59
N SER A 105 10.64 -10.81 12.83
CA SER A 105 11.43 -12.05 12.75
C SER A 105 12.11 -12.24 11.38
N GLU A 106 13.25 -12.95 11.36
CA GLU A 106 14.03 -13.21 10.14
C GLU A 106 13.19 -13.81 8.99
N ALA A 107 12.18 -14.63 9.32
CA ALA A 107 11.29 -15.25 8.34
C ALA A 107 10.47 -14.24 7.53
N ASN A 108 10.16 -13.07 8.12
CA ASN A 108 9.35 -12.03 7.49
C ASN A 108 10.19 -10.95 6.81
N VAL A 109 11.52 -10.97 6.98
CA VAL A 109 12.41 -9.98 6.35
C VAL A 109 12.24 -9.97 4.82
N PRO A 110 12.28 -11.10 4.09
CA PRO A 110 12.12 -11.07 2.64
C PRO A 110 10.81 -10.46 2.14
N PRO A 111 9.60 -10.90 2.58
CA PRO A 111 8.36 -10.31 2.07
C PRO A 111 8.22 -8.82 2.43
N VAL A 112 8.68 -8.40 3.61
CA VAL A 112 8.66 -6.98 3.99
C VAL A 112 9.65 -6.17 3.15
N TYR A 113 10.88 -6.67 2.95
CA TYR A 113 11.92 -5.99 2.17
C TYR A 113 11.53 -5.79 0.70
N TYR A 114 10.87 -6.78 0.07
CA TYR A 114 10.45 -6.67 -1.32
C TYR A 114 9.09 -5.99 -1.49
N GLY A 115 8.20 -6.09 -0.49
CA GLY A 115 6.83 -5.59 -0.59
C GLY A 115 6.64 -4.18 -0.06
N VAL A 116 7.57 -3.64 0.74
CA VAL A 116 7.40 -2.35 1.43
C VAL A 116 8.56 -1.40 1.14
N SER A 117 8.22 -0.15 0.84
CA SER A 117 9.18 0.94 0.71
C SER A 117 8.93 2.03 1.74
N CYS A 118 9.99 2.34 2.47
CA CYS A 118 10.07 3.46 3.41
C CYS A 118 10.88 4.63 2.84
N ASP A 119 11.27 4.59 1.56
CA ASP A 119 12.10 5.62 0.95
C ASP A 119 11.30 6.92 0.76
N PRO A 120 11.75 8.07 1.31
CA PRO A 120 11.10 9.36 1.12
C PRO A 120 11.19 9.88 -0.33
N SER A 121 11.97 9.27 -1.22
CA SER A 121 11.98 9.63 -2.65
C SER A 121 10.63 9.43 -3.35
N TRP A 122 9.76 8.60 -2.76
CA TRP A 122 8.37 8.41 -3.19
C TRP A 122 7.42 9.55 -2.77
N LEU A 123 7.90 10.55 -2.01
CA LEU A 123 7.11 11.72 -1.62
C LEU A 123 6.95 12.67 -2.82
N GLY A 124 5.75 12.74 -3.39
CA GLY A 124 5.47 13.67 -4.48
C GLY A 124 4.09 13.46 -5.13
N THR A 125 3.77 14.30 -6.12
CA THR A 125 2.61 14.09 -6.98
C THR A 125 2.81 12.84 -7.83
N TYR A 126 2.04 11.80 -7.54
CA TYR A 126 1.95 10.59 -8.37
C TYR A 126 1.32 10.96 -9.71
N TYR A 127 2.15 11.17 -10.73
CA TYR A 127 1.68 11.36 -12.09
C TYR A 127 1.85 10.04 -12.85
N TYR A 128 0.78 9.24 -12.88
CA TYR A 128 0.78 7.98 -13.63
C TYR A 128 0.57 8.28 -15.11
N ILE A 129 1.64 8.69 -15.80
CA ILE A 129 1.59 9.05 -17.23
C ILE A 129 0.93 7.93 -18.05
N ASP A 130 1.23 6.66 -17.75
CA ASP A 130 0.64 5.52 -18.46
C ASP A 130 -0.88 5.41 -18.25
N LEU A 131 -1.36 5.64 -17.01
CA LEU A 131 -2.81 5.64 -16.71
C LEU A 131 -3.50 6.88 -17.29
N ASP A 132 -2.84 8.02 -17.25
CA ASP A 132 -3.34 9.25 -17.87
C ASP A 132 -3.46 9.06 -19.38
N ASP A 133 -2.46 8.48 -20.04
CA ASP A 133 -2.51 8.18 -21.47
C ASP A 133 -3.60 7.15 -21.80
N GLU A 134 -3.77 6.08 -21.02
CA GLU A 134 -4.87 5.11 -21.25
C GLU A 134 -6.26 5.72 -21.09
N ASN A 135 -6.45 6.61 -20.11
CA ASN A 135 -7.75 7.22 -19.82
C ASN A 135 -8.04 8.49 -20.62
N MET A 136 -7.01 9.20 -21.06
CA MET A 136 -7.10 10.46 -21.81
C MET A 136 -6.73 10.28 -23.28
N ALA A 137 -6.32 9.09 -23.72
CA ALA A 137 -6.13 8.79 -25.13
C ALA A 137 -7.42 9.10 -25.89
N ILE A 138 -7.31 10.01 -26.86
CA ILE A 138 -8.38 10.28 -27.81
C ILE A 138 -8.63 8.96 -28.54
N SER A 139 -9.85 8.42 -28.40
CA SER A 139 -10.23 7.18 -29.09
C SER A 139 -9.93 7.31 -30.58
N PRO A 140 -9.43 6.26 -31.25
CA PRO A 140 -9.20 6.32 -32.69
C PRO A 140 -10.50 6.72 -33.41
N ALA A 141 -10.39 7.67 -34.33
CA ALA A 141 -11.53 8.19 -35.07
C ALA A 141 -12.32 7.03 -35.71
N PRO A 142 -13.67 7.09 -35.75
CA PRO A 142 -14.49 6.06 -36.40
C PRO A 142 -13.99 5.81 -37.82
N ALA A 143 -13.95 4.54 -38.22
CA ALA A 143 -13.56 4.18 -39.58
C ALA A 143 -14.42 4.95 -40.59
N LEU A 144 -13.77 5.57 -41.58
CA LEU A 144 -14.47 6.27 -42.65
C LEU A 144 -15.39 5.30 -43.36
N VAL A 145 -16.70 5.49 -43.21
CA VAL A 145 -17.70 4.77 -44.01
C VAL A 145 -17.57 5.29 -45.43
N ARG A 146 -16.93 4.49 -46.29
CA ARG A 146 -16.87 4.80 -47.73
C ARG A 146 -18.26 4.52 -48.33
N PRO A 147 -18.83 5.47 -49.10
CA PRO A 147 -20.08 5.27 -49.82
C PRO A 147 -19.94 4.25 -50.95
#